data_AF-A0A1Q8ZG97-F1
#
_entry.id   AF-A0A1Q8ZG97-F1
#
_cell.length_a   1.000
_cell.length_b   1.000
_cell.length_c   1.000
_cell.angle_alpha   90.00
_cell.angle_beta   90.00
_cell.angle_gamma   90.00
#
_symmetry.space_group_name_H-M   'P 1'
#
loop_
_entity.id
_entity.type
_entity.pdbx_description
1 polymer ?
#
loop_
_entity_poly.entity_id
_entity_poly.type
_entity_poly.pdbx_seq_one_letter_code
_entity_poly.pdbx_strand_id
1 'polypeptide(L)'
;MKLVNQKILKPTDFTWPTPEGGVYLNDPARRVFLKHFEERISLKISHPDVSDLVSYHRIIQLQIQRYKQTLKSGTPYAGFRRVD
;
A
#
# COMPACT_ATOMS: atom_id res chain seq x y z
N MET A 1 -0.60 2.26 10.09
CA MET A 1 -0.37 2.45 11.54
C MET A 1 0.72 1.56 12.15
N LYS A 2 1.01 0.36 11.62
CA LYS A 2 1.97 -0.58 12.26
C LYS A 2 3.36 0.00 12.55
N LEU A 3 3.99 0.68 11.59
CA LEU A 3 5.38 1.18 11.72
C LEU A 3 5.55 2.20 12.86
N VAL A 4 4.59 3.11 13.02
CA VAL A 4 4.61 4.13 14.07
C VAL A 4 4.29 3.49 15.43
N ASN A 5 3.23 2.67 15.50
CA ASN A 5 2.82 2.03 16.76
C ASN A 5 3.91 1.10 17.32
N GLN A 6 4.68 0.46 16.46
CA GLN A 6 5.80 -0.40 16.84
C GLN A 6 7.12 0.35 17.00
N LYS A 7 7.11 1.69 16.90
CA LYS A 7 8.30 2.55 17.00
C LYS A 7 9.42 2.16 16.02
N ILE A 8 9.05 1.57 14.88
CA ILE A 8 9.96 1.24 13.78
C ILE A 8 10.40 2.52 13.08
N LEU A 9 9.45 3.46 12.88
CA LEU A 9 9.75 4.84 12.53
C LEU A 9 9.51 5.73 13.74
N LYS A 10 10.44 6.64 14.00
CA LYS A 10 10.47 7.55 15.14
C LYS A 10 10.58 9.00 14.66
N PRO A 11 10.27 10.01 15.49
CA PRO A 11 10.46 11.41 15.10
C PRO A 11 11.89 11.75 14.64
N THR A 12 12.91 11.08 15.19
CA THR A 12 14.32 11.22 14.80
C THR A 12 14.66 10.72 13.39
N ASP A 13 13.75 9.98 12.78
CA ASP A 13 13.90 9.45 11.42
C ASP A 13 13.52 10.47 10.33
N PHE A 14 13.05 11.65 10.76
CA PHE A 14 12.61 12.73 9.89
C PHE A 14 13.58 13.91 9.97
N THR A 15 13.69 14.64 8.86
CA THR A 15 14.41 15.91 8.82
C THR A 15 13.64 16.98 9.58
N TRP A 16 14.35 18.01 10.04
CA TRP A 16 13.70 19.26 10.38
C TRP A 16 13.03 19.89 9.14
N PRO A 17 12.03 20.76 9.32
CA PRO A 17 11.39 21.45 8.20
C PRO A 17 12.41 22.18 7.33
N THR A 18 12.32 22.02 6.01
CA THR A 18 13.08 22.83 5.05
C THR A 18 12.61 24.29 5.08
N PRO A 19 13.31 25.23 4.43
CA PRO A 19 12.83 26.61 4.31
C PRO A 19 11.41 26.74 3.72
N GLU A 20 11.01 25.77 2.90
CA GLU A 20 9.67 25.65 2.30
C GLU A 20 8.67 24.90 3.20
N GLY A 21 9.09 24.46 4.39
CA GLY A 21 8.28 23.73 5.36
C GLY A 21 8.22 22.21 5.15
N GLY A 22 9.04 21.64 4.27
CA GLY A 22 9.03 20.20 3.97
C GLY A 22 9.68 19.35 5.06
N VAL A 23 9.03 18.26 5.47
CA VAL A 23 9.58 17.26 6.41
C VAL A 23 9.71 15.93 5.67
N TYR A 24 10.92 15.37 5.64
CA TYR A 24 11.25 14.20 4.84
C TYR A 24 11.82 13.08 5.71
N LEU A 25 11.70 11.83 5.24
CA LEU A 25 12.46 10.72 5.82
C LEU A 25 13.94 10.86 5.47
N ASN A 26 14.78 10.67 6.49
CA ASN A 26 16.22 10.52 6.26
C ASN A 26 16.53 9.23 5.49
N ASP A 27 17.74 9.13 4.93
CA ASP A 27 18.10 8.00 4.06
C ASP A 27 18.01 6.62 4.76
N PRO A 28 18.50 6.44 6.00
CA PRO A 28 18.30 5.19 6.73
C PRO A 28 16.83 4.80 6.89
N ALA A 29 15.99 5.74 7.30
CA ALA A 29 14.58 5.51 7.55
C ALA A 29 13.79 5.22 6.27
N ARG A 30 14.19 5.83 5.16
CA ARG A 30 13.61 5.54 3.84
C ARG A 30 13.82 4.08 3.45
N ARG A 31 15.01 3.52 3.69
CA ARG A 31 15.28 2.09 3.44
C ARG A 31 14.44 1.18 4.33
N VAL A 32 14.29 1.53 5.60
CA VAL A 32 13.43 0.79 6.55
C VAL A 32 11.97 0.81 6.10
N PHE A 33 11.47 1.98 5.71
CA PHE A 33 10.12 2.12 5.18
C PHE A 33 9.92 1.27 3.91
N LEU A 34 10.83 1.40 2.94
CA LEU A 34 10.76 0.66 1.67
C LEU A 34 10.76 -0.85 1.89
N LYS A 35 11.61 -1.35 2.79
CA LYS A 35 11.62 -2.78 3.15
C LYS A 35 10.25 -3.26 3.64
N HIS A 36 9.66 -2.56 4.61
CA HIS A 36 8.35 -2.94 5.14
C HIS A 36 7.21 -2.74 4.16
N PHE A 37 7.32 -1.74 3.27
CA PHE A 37 6.38 -1.54 2.18
C PHE A 37 6.40 -2.73 1.22
N GLU A 38 7.59 -3.14 0.76
CA GLU A 38 7.80 -4.31 -0.11
C GLU A 38 7.29 -5.62 0.52
N GLU A 39 7.60 -5.85 1.79
CA GLU A 39 7.07 -6.98 2.56
C GLU A 39 5.54 -6.95 2.61
N ARG A 40 4.94 -5.77 2.83
CA ARG A 40 3.50 -5.62 2.92
C ARG A 40 2.80 -5.84 1.58
N ILE A 41 3.34 -5.29 0.50
CA ILE A 41 2.71 -5.39 -0.82
C ILE A 41 2.83 -6.81 -1.42
N SER A 42 3.85 -7.55 -1.00
CA SER A 42 4.08 -8.97 -1.33
C SER A 42 3.24 -9.93 -0.49
N LEU A 43 2.69 -9.49 0.64
CA LEU A 43 1.89 -10.32 1.53
C LEU A 43 0.66 -10.88 0.80
N LYS A 44 0.50 -12.20 0.84
CA LYS A 44 -0.66 -12.89 0.29
C LYS A 44 -1.86 -12.81 1.24
N ILE A 45 -3.01 -12.41 0.73
CA ILE A 45 -4.28 -12.31 1.47
C ILE A 45 -5.42 -12.96 0.68
N SER A 46 -6.51 -13.28 1.36
CA SER A 46 -7.74 -13.72 0.70
C SER A 46 -8.36 -12.57 -0.10
N HIS A 47 -8.94 -12.91 -1.25
CA HIS A 47 -9.65 -11.96 -2.11
C HIS A 47 -11.02 -12.56 -2.46
N PRO A 48 -12.13 -11.81 -2.30
CA PRO A 48 -13.47 -12.38 -2.43
C PRO A 48 -13.77 -12.95 -3.82
N ASP A 49 -13.11 -12.44 -4.86
CA ASP A 49 -13.34 -12.87 -6.24
C ASP A 49 -12.41 -14.01 -6.72
N VAL A 50 -11.47 -14.49 -5.88
CA VAL A 50 -10.48 -15.50 -6.28
C VAL A 50 -10.33 -16.53 -5.15
N SER A 51 -10.30 -17.82 -5.48
CA SER A 51 -10.16 -18.90 -4.49
C SER A 51 -8.79 -18.88 -3.79
N ASP A 52 -7.75 -18.47 -4.51
CA ASP A 52 -6.37 -18.53 -4.04
C ASP A 52 -5.96 -17.24 -3.34
N LEU A 53 -5.02 -17.36 -2.39
CA LEU A 53 -4.40 -16.20 -1.75
C LEU A 53 -3.58 -15.40 -2.77
N VAL A 54 -3.86 -14.11 -2.88
CA VAL A 54 -3.20 -13.18 -3.80
C VAL A 54 -2.47 -12.09 -3.06
N SER A 55 -1.34 -11.63 -3.61
CA SER A 55 -0.60 -10.50 -3.04
C SER A 55 -1.34 -9.18 -3.25
N TYR A 56 -1.03 -8.15 -2.45
CA TYR A 56 -1.57 -6.81 -2.70
C TYR A 56 -1.18 -6.26 -4.08
N HIS A 57 0.00 -6.59 -4.61
CA HIS A 57 0.35 -6.31 -6.01
C HIS A 57 -0.69 -6.86 -6.99
N ARG A 58 -1.09 -8.13 -6.80
CA ARG A 58 -2.07 -8.77 -7.67
C ARG A 58 -3.46 -8.13 -7.51
N ILE A 59 -3.83 -7.73 -6.31
CA ILE A 59 -5.11 -7.02 -6.06
C ILE A 59 -5.17 -5.71 -6.83
N ILE A 60 -4.09 -4.92 -6.85
CA ILE A 60 -4.02 -3.69 -7.66
C ILE A 60 -4.26 -4.00 -9.14
N GLN A 61 -3.64 -5.06 -9.67
CA GLN A 61 -3.86 -5.48 -11.05
C GLN A 61 -5.32 -5.89 -11.31
N LEU A 62 -5.95 -6.61 -10.38
CA LEU A 62 -7.37 -6.99 -10.48
C LEU A 62 -8.29 -5.75 -10.48
N GLN A 63 -7.98 -4.72 -9.68
CA GLN A 63 -8.72 -3.46 -9.70
C GLN A 63 -8.58 -2.73 -11.05
N ILE A 64 -7.40 -2.73 -11.64
CA ILE A 64 -7.18 -2.17 -13.00
C ILE A 64 -8.00 -2.93 -14.03
N GLN A 65 -8.03 -4.27 -13.96
CA GLN A 65 -8.82 -5.10 -14.87
C GLN A 65 -10.32 -4.84 -14.71
N ARG A 66 -10.81 -4.74 -13.47
CA ARG A 66 -12.21 -4.39 -13.17
C ARG A 66 -12.58 -3.02 -13.69
N TYR A 67 -11.72 -2.03 -13.50
CA TYR A 67 -11.93 -0.68 -14.04
C TYR A 67 -12.04 -0.70 -15.57
N LYS A 68 -11.14 -1.42 -16.25
CA LYS A 68 -11.24 -1.63 -17.70
C LYS A 68 -12.55 -2.30 -18.11
N GLN A 69 -13.03 -3.28 -17.35
CA GLN A 69 -14.30 -3.94 -17.62
C GLN A 69 -15.47 -2.98 -17.49
N THR A 70 -15.50 -2.17 -16.43
CA THR A 70 -16.52 -1.12 -16.22
C THR A 70 -16.62 -0.18 -17.43
N LEU A 71 -15.48 0.27 -17.97
CA LEU A 71 -15.46 1.13 -19.14
C LEU A 71 -15.99 0.45 -20.41
N LYS A 72 -15.91 -0.88 -20.50
CA LYS A 72 -16.33 -1.64 -21.69
C LYS A 72 -17.77 -2.12 -21.62
N SER A 73 -18.22 -2.62 -20.47
CA SER A 73 -19.56 -3.23 -20.31
C SER A 73 -20.58 -2.31 -19.64
N GLY A 74 -20.19 -1.12 -19.19
CA GLY A 74 -21.06 -0.21 -18.43
C GLY A 74 -21.41 -0.71 -17.03
N THR A 75 -20.81 -1.83 -16.58
CA THR A 75 -21.03 -2.38 -15.24
C THR A 75 -20.36 -1.48 -14.19
N PRO A 76 -21.07 -1.04 -13.13
CA PRO A 76 -20.49 -0.15 -12.12
C PRO A 76 -19.21 -0.71 -11.49
N TYR A 77 -18.21 0.17 -11.29
CA TYR A 77 -16.97 -0.21 -10.62
C TYR A 77 -17.20 -0.42 -9.12
N ALA A 78 -16.72 -1.55 -8.59
CA ALA A 78 -16.69 -1.84 -7.16
C ALA A 78 -15.24 -1.93 -6.67
N GLY A 79 -14.86 -0.98 -5.82
CA GLY A 79 -13.52 -0.92 -5.23
C GLY A 79 -13.23 -2.09 -4.29
N PHE A 80 -11.96 -2.49 -4.22
CA PHE A 80 -11.51 -3.57 -3.34
C PHE A 80 -11.87 -3.29 -1.88
N ARG A 81 -12.55 -4.26 -1.26
CA ARG A 81 -12.79 -4.31 0.17
C ARG A 81 -12.15 -5.58 0.70
N ARG A 82 -11.25 -5.43 1.66
CA ARG A 82 -10.71 -6.56 2.40
C ARG A 82 -11.82 -7.08 3.30
N VAL A 83 -12.12 -8.37 3.17
CA VAL A 83 -13.02 -9.08 4.09
C VAL A 83 -12.11 -9.71 5.12
N ASP A 84 -12.18 -9.22 6.35
CA ASP A 84 -11.41 -9.72 7.50
C ASP A 84 -12.08 -10.93 8.14
#